data_AF-A0ABD6LC17-F1
#
_entry.id   AF-A0ABD6LC17-F1
#
_cell.length_a   1.000
_cell.length_b   1.000
_cell.length_c   1.000
_cell.angle_alpha   90.00
_cell.angle_beta   90.00
_cell.angle_gamma   90.00
#
_symmetry.space_group_name_H-M   'P 1'
#
loop_
_entity.id
_entity.type
_entity.pdbx_description
1 polymer ?
#
loop_
_entity_poly.entity_id
_entity_poly.type
_entity_poly.pdbx_seq_one_letter_code
_entity_poly.pdbx_strand_id
1 'polypeptide(L)'
;MPRLGRKKIKALLEEHLNNSSCQYGIGGENPMLLVIEDRVFTIFLKPIGDVCYENENESTRVQLPKRDYFNKMKVSKRPFLLMGFDLENSVFVVWNPSNTKERLNTKKNLSFYCRLSAQREAKKKQLPVRCNLTNGEFVWVVPMTFIAEFLMYIEDYFVLPDACDYKITEGEVYSIVDECQELFSVDVNDVIDESGKVVAIKNPAILKELKVARSSGKPFAEYDVLYKYYEDKKSIMRLSEWAQLLNAINTNDENES
;
A
#
# COMPACT_ATOMS: atom_id res chain seq x y z
N MET A 1 17.41 -3.67 17.88
CA MET A 1 16.03 -3.35 18.29
C MET A 1 15.06 -4.50 18.02
N PRO A 2 14.21 -4.88 19.00
CA PRO A 2 13.11 -5.82 18.79
C PRO A 2 12.09 -5.27 17.79
N ARG A 3 11.48 -6.14 16.97
CA ARG A 3 10.55 -5.72 15.91
C ARG A 3 9.17 -6.33 16.11
N LEU A 4 8.16 -5.48 16.06
CA LEU A 4 6.77 -5.90 16.10
C LEU A 4 6.27 -6.25 14.68
N GLY A 5 5.48 -7.33 14.57
CA GLY A 5 4.82 -7.69 13.32
C GLY A 5 3.80 -6.62 12.90
N ARG A 6 3.63 -6.40 11.60
CA ARG A 6 2.77 -5.32 11.05
C ARG A 6 1.32 -5.38 11.55
N LYS A 7 0.74 -6.58 11.67
CA LYS A 7 -0.62 -6.77 12.22
C LYS A 7 -0.75 -6.25 13.65
N LYS A 8 0.27 -6.47 14.48
CA LYS A 8 0.30 -5.97 15.85
C LYS A 8 0.50 -4.45 15.88
N ILE A 9 1.32 -3.89 14.98
CA ILE A 9 1.46 -2.41 14.84
C ILE A 9 0.12 -1.78 14.45
N LYS A 10 -0.62 -2.40 13.52
CA LYS A 10 -1.95 -1.95 13.11
C LYS A 10 -2.93 -1.96 14.28
N ALA A 11 -3.01 -3.07 15.02
CA ALA A 11 -3.87 -3.18 16.21
C ALA A 11 -3.55 -2.12 17.27
N LEU A 12 -2.26 -1.83 17.47
CA LEU A 12 -1.78 -0.79 18.36
C LEU A 12 -2.20 0.63 17.93
N LEU A 13 -2.17 0.92 16.63
CA LEU A 13 -2.69 2.17 16.08
C LEU A 13 -4.21 2.26 16.28
N GLU A 14 -4.94 1.20 15.95
CA GLU A 14 -6.40 1.11 16.12
C GLU A 14 -6.82 1.33 17.58
N GLU A 15 -6.11 0.75 18.53
CA GLU A 15 -6.37 0.96 19.97
C GLU A 15 -6.27 2.45 20.35
N HIS A 16 -5.26 3.15 19.83
CA HIS A 16 -5.07 4.58 20.14
C HIS A 16 -6.08 5.48 19.44
N LEU A 17 -6.51 5.12 18.22
CA LEU A 17 -7.58 5.82 17.52
C LEU A 17 -8.94 5.60 18.24
N ASN A 18 -9.23 4.38 18.69
CA ASN A 18 -10.44 4.06 19.48
C ASN A 18 -10.55 4.85 20.78
N ASN A 19 -9.41 5.15 21.41
CA ASN A 19 -9.36 5.92 22.66
C ASN A 19 -9.38 7.43 22.45
N SER A 20 -9.46 7.90 21.21
CA SER A 20 -9.51 9.32 20.86
C SER A 20 -10.93 9.76 20.53
N SER A 21 -11.15 11.08 20.42
CA SER A 21 -12.45 11.64 20.05
C SER A 21 -12.68 11.70 18.54
N CYS A 22 -11.73 11.27 17.70
CA CYS A 22 -11.87 11.39 16.25
C CYS A 22 -12.77 10.30 15.66
N GLN A 23 -13.54 10.66 14.65
CA GLN A 23 -14.20 9.68 13.80
C GLN A 23 -13.19 9.07 12.85
N TYR A 24 -13.14 7.74 12.75
CA TYR A 24 -12.21 7.09 11.85
C TYR A 24 -12.75 5.78 11.26
N GLY A 25 -12.17 5.38 10.14
CA GLY A 25 -12.43 4.09 9.49
C GLY A 25 -11.14 3.55 8.86
N ILE A 26 -10.93 2.23 8.94
CA ILE A 26 -9.74 1.57 8.38
C ILE A 26 -10.17 0.49 7.39
N GLY A 27 -9.53 0.48 6.22
CA GLY A 27 -9.74 -0.51 5.18
C GLY A 27 -8.43 -1.13 4.71
N GLY A 28 -8.43 -2.42 4.39
CA GLY A 28 -7.24 -3.16 3.99
C GLY A 28 -6.32 -3.54 5.16
N GLU A 29 -5.13 -4.06 4.85
CA GLU A 29 -4.20 -4.63 5.85
C GLU A 29 -2.89 -3.84 5.95
N ASN A 30 -1.99 -3.97 4.98
CA ASN A 30 -0.83 -3.09 4.83
C ASN A 30 -0.27 -3.24 3.40
N PRO A 31 -0.32 -2.21 2.54
CA PRO A 31 -0.86 -0.85 2.78
C PRO A 31 -2.35 -0.85 3.16
N MET A 32 -2.81 0.21 3.81
CA MET A 32 -4.21 0.36 4.26
C MET A 32 -4.72 1.76 3.97
N LEU A 33 -6.04 1.93 3.91
CA LEU A 33 -6.70 3.22 3.93
C LEU A 33 -7.10 3.57 5.35
N LEU A 34 -6.85 4.82 5.74
CA LEU A 34 -7.36 5.42 6.97
C LEU A 34 -8.22 6.61 6.57
N VAL A 35 -9.49 6.59 6.96
CA VAL A 35 -10.35 7.76 7.02
C VAL A 35 -10.27 8.31 8.43
N ILE A 36 -10.02 9.62 8.58
CA ILE A 36 -10.10 10.32 9.85
C ILE A 36 -10.84 11.64 9.63
N GLU A 37 -11.96 11.80 10.32
CA GLU A 37 -12.99 12.80 10.00
C GLU A 37 -13.44 12.67 8.54
N ASP A 38 -13.11 13.67 7.72
CA ASP A 38 -13.40 13.78 6.30
C ASP A 38 -12.18 13.42 5.42
N ARG A 39 -11.02 13.12 6.00
CA ARG A 39 -9.76 12.95 5.26
C ARG A 39 -9.41 11.49 5.08
N VAL A 40 -8.98 11.14 3.88
CA VAL A 40 -8.58 9.80 3.50
C VAL A 40 -7.08 9.76 3.24
N PHE A 41 -6.37 8.85 3.90
CA PHE A 41 -4.93 8.64 3.78
C PHE A 41 -4.62 7.22 3.35
N THR A 42 -3.60 7.03 2.51
CA THR A 42 -2.99 5.70 2.33
C THR A 42 -1.86 5.57 3.33
N ILE A 43 -1.90 4.56 4.20
CA ILE A 43 -0.89 4.32 5.23
C ILE A 43 -0.11 3.05 4.93
N PHE A 44 1.21 3.12 5.11
CA PHE A 44 2.08 1.96 5.09
C PHE A 44 2.84 1.79 6.41
N LEU A 45 2.53 0.73 7.15
CA LEU A 45 3.12 0.43 8.45
C LEU A 45 4.31 -0.54 8.33
N LYS A 46 5.42 -0.19 8.97
CA LYS A 46 6.61 -1.04 9.08
C LYS A 46 7.22 -0.93 10.48
N PRO A 47 7.75 -2.02 11.06
CA PRO A 47 8.69 -1.86 12.17
C PRO A 47 9.94 -1.11 11.67
N ILE A 48 10.43 -0.17 12.46
CA ILE A 48 11.74 0.43 12.27
C ILE A 48 12.81 -0.49 12.89
N GLY A 49 14.05 -0.38 12.43
CA GLY A 49 15.15 -1.05 13.11
C GLY A 49 16.49 -0.43 12.77
N ASP A 50 17.52 -0.92 13.46
CA ASP A 50 18.89 -0.44 13.31
C ASP A 50 19.42 -0.58 11.88
N VAL A 51 20.26 0.37 11.47
CA VAL A 51 20.92 0.33 10.17
C VAL A 51 22.02 -0.74 10.13
N CYS A 52 22.75 -0.91 11.24
CA CYS A 52 23.84 -1.87 11.46
C CYS A 52 23.72 -2.50 12.85
N TYR A 53 24.40 -3.63 13.10
CA TYR A 53 24.31 -4.38 14.36
C TYR A 53 24.78 -3.58 15.59
N GLU A 54 25.85 -2.79 15.48
CA GLU A 54 26.40 -2.00 16.59
C GLU A 54 25.80 -0.58 16.66
N ASN A 55 25.13 -0.14 15.58
CA ASN A 55 24.45 1.16 15.42
C ASN A 55 25.09 2.37 16.11
N GLU A 56 26.42 2.51 16.02
CA GLU A 56 27.18 3.59 16.65
C GLU A 56 26.73 4.99 16.22
N ASN A 57 26.20 5.10 15.00
CA ASN A 57 25.71 6.36 14.42
C ASN A 57 24.26 6.71 14.83
N GLU A 58 23.68 5.95 15.77
CA GLU A 58 22.32 6.12 16.27
C GLU A 58 21.29 6.28 15.14
N SER A 59 21.41 5.44 14.10
CA SER A 59 20.59 5.54 12.90
C SER A 59 19.65 4.36 12.79
N THR A 60 18.37 4.66 12.59
CA THR A 60 17.33 3.65 12.38
C THR A 60 16.71 3.86 11.01
N ARG A 61 16.12 2.80 10.44
CA ARG A 61 15.50 2.88 9.12
C ARG A 61 14.31 1.95 8.95
N VAL A 62 13.44 2.34 8.02
CA VAL A 62 12.51 1.44 7.33
C VAL A 62 13.04 1.16 5.93
N GLN A 63 12.91 -0.10 5.50
CA GLN A 63 13.22 -0.50 4.13
C GLN A 63 11.95 -0.93 3.38
N LEU A 64 11.77 -0.35 2.20
CA LEU A 64 10.71 -0.65 1.25
C LEU A 64 11.28 -1.29 -0.01
N PRO A 65 11.06 -2.60 -0.24
CA PRO A 65 11.36 -3.21 -1.54
C PRO A 65 10.38 -2.70 -2.61
N LYS A 66 10.81 -2.71 -3.86
CA LYS A 66 9.93 -2.45 -5.01
C LYS A 66 8.75 -3.45 -5.01
N ARG A 67 7.53 -2.94 -5.19
CA ARG A 67 6.29 -3.74 -5.22
C ARG A 67 5.28 -3.11 -6.16
N ASP A 68 4.54 -3.91 -6.91
CA ASP A 68 3.65 -3.41 -7.96
C ASP A 68 2.51 -2.55 -7.43
N TYR A 69 1.96 -2.88 -6.26
CA TYR A 69 0.92 -2.08 -5.60
C TYR A 69 1.35 -0.64 -5.27
N PHE A 70 2.65 -0.35 -5.16
CA PHE A 70 3.12 1.02 -4.97
C PHE A 70 2.95 1.90 -6.22
N ASN A 71 2.77 1.32 -7.41
CA ASN A 71 2.53 2.10 -8.62
C ASN A 71 1.19 2.83 -8.53
N LYS A 72 0.12 2.14 -8.13
CA LYS A 72 -1.22 2.74 -7.91
C LYS A 72 -1.18 3.85 -6.86
N MET A 73 -0.45 3.63 -5.77
CA MET A 73 -0.30 4.61 -4.70
C MET A 73 0.49 5.84 -5.14
N LYS A 74 1.47 5.65 -6.03
CA LYS A 74 2.26 6.75 -6.58
C LYS A 74 1.45 7.66 -7.48
N VAL A 75 0.53 7.09 -8.29
CA VAL A 75 -0.32 7.86 -9.22
C VAL A 75 -1.60 8.39 -8.58
N SER A 76 -2.10 7.76 -7.52
CA SER A 76 -3.19 8.30 -6.70
C SER A 76 -2.85 9.73 -6.28
N LYS A 77 -3.83 10.63 -6.15
CA LYS A 77 -3.57 12.00 -5.69
C LYS A 77 -3.44 12.12 -4.17
N ARG A 78 -4.02 11.16 -3.44
CA ARG A 78 -4.02 11.06 -1.98
C ARG A 78 -2.63 11.06 -1.32
N PRO A 79 -2.44 11.68 -0.14
CA PRO A 79 -1.21 11.55 0.62
C PRO A 79 -0.89 10.08 0.98
N PHE A 80 0.38 9.70 0.81
CA PHE A 80 0.91 8.40 1.20
C PHE A 80 1.76 8.55 2.47
N LEU A 81 1.26 8.04 3.60
CA LEU A 81 1.93 8.10 4.89
C LEU A 81 2.73 6.83 5.14
N LEU A 82 4.06 6.92 4.97
CA LEU A 82 4.96 5.89 5.49
C LEU A 82 5.17 6.10 6.98
N MET A 83 4.86 5.07 7.77
CA MET A 83 4.93 5.12 9.22
C MET A 83 5.75 3.94 9.76
N GLY A 84 6.82 4.28 10.48
CA GLY A 84 7.77 3.35 11.07
C GLY A 84 7.55 3.25 12.57
N PHE A 85 7.26 2.07 13.10
CA PHE A 85 7.06 1.91 14.54
C PHE A 85 8.33 1.44 15.25
N ASP A 86 8.73 2.20 16.26
CA ASP A 86 9.75 1.83 17.22
C ASP A 86 9.08 1.26 18.48
N LEU A 87 9.20 -0.05 18.67
CA LEU A 87 8.62 -0.76 19.81
C LEU A 87 9.30 -0.39 21.13
N GLU A 88 10.61 -0.13 21.12
CA GLU A 88 11.36 0.12 22.34
C GLU A 88 11.05 1.51 22.90
N ASN A 89 10.88 2.49 22.00
CA ASN A 89 10.54 3.84 22.39
C ASN A 89 9.03 4.14 22.39
N SER A 90 8.20 3.22 21.89
CA SER A 90 6.74 3.40 21.73
C SER A 90 6.41 4.68 20.95
N VAL A 91 7.08 4.86 19.80
CA VAL A 91 6.90 6.02 18.93
C VAL A 91 6.70 5.59 17.47
N PHE A 92 5.95 6.38 16.73
CA PHE A 92 5.92 6.34 15.27
C PHE A 92 6.92 7.36 14.70
N VAL A 93 7.61 6.97 13.64
CA VAL A 93 8.34 7.87 12.76
C VAL A 93 7.51 8.03 11.50
N VAL A 94 7.14 9.27 11.17
CA VAL A 94 6.35 9.61 9.99
C VAL A 94 7.25 10.40 9.04
N TRP A 95 7.43 9.87 7.83
CA TRP A 95 8.18 10.56 6.77
C TRP A 95 7.26 11.50 5.99
N ASN A 96 7.85 12.55 5.40
CA ASN A 96 7.11 13.49 4.57
C ASN A 96 6.33 12.75 3.46
N PRO A 97 5.00 12.97 3.35
CA PRO A 97 4.17 12.21 2.42
C PRO A 97 4.56 12.40 0.96
N SER A 98 4.80 13.64 0.53
CA SER A 98 5.17 13.98 -0.85
C SER A 98 6.50 13.33 -1.25
N ASN A 99 7.54 13.55 -0.44
CA ASN A 99 8.88 13.01 -0.72
C ASN A 99 8.88 11.48 -0.73
N THR A 100 8.13 10.86 0.19
CA THR A 100 8.02 9.40 0.27
C THR A 100 7.36 8.83 -0.99
N LYS A 101 6.25 9.45 -1.41
CA LYS A 101 5.46 9.03 -2.56
C LYS A 101 6.24 9.13 -3.87
N GLU A 102 6.96 10.23 -4.08
CA GLU A 102 7.83 10.41 -5.26
C GLU A 102 8.90 9.32 -5.39
N ARG A 103 9.43 8.89 -4.24
CA ARG A 103 10.49 7.88 -4.18
C ARG A 103 9.96 6.47 -4.41
N LEU A 104 8.66 6.19 -4.26
CA LEU A 104 8.10 4.85 -4.44
C LEU A 104 8.54 4.23 -5.78
N ASN A 105 8.96 2.96 -5.73
CA ASN A 105 9.42 2.14 -6.85
C ASN A 105 10.59 2.70 -7.70
N THR A 106 11.25 3.79 -7.29
CA THR A 106 12.41 4.36 -8.01
C THR A 106 13.67 3.49 -7.93
N LYS A 107 13.78 2.64 -6.91
CA LYS A 107 14.91 1.71 -6.72
C LYS A 107 14.40 0.34 -6.26
N LYS A 108 15.23 -0.70 -6.42
CA LYS A 108 14.92 -2.07 -5.97
C LYS A 108 14.60 -2.13 -4.47
N ASN A 109 15.35 -1.40 -3.66
CA ASN A 109 15.13 -1.25 -2.23
C ASN A 109 15.38 0.20 -1.83
N LEU A 110 14.41 0.82 -1.18
CA LEU A 110 14.51 2.17 -0.63
C LEU A 110 14.70 2.11 0.87
N SER A 111 15.61 2.93 1.38
CA SER A 111 15.82 3.13 2.82
C SER A 111 15.32 4.51 3.22
N PHE A 112 14.54 4.55 4.29
CA PHE A 112 13.99 5.76 4.91
C PHE A 112 14.54 5.83 6.33
N TYR A 113 15.35 6.85 6.60
CA TYR A 113 16.17 6.94 7.81
C TYR A 113 15.52 7.85 8.86
N CYS A 114 15.90 7.63 10.12
CA CYS A 114 15.64 8.46 11.28
C CYS A 114 16.83 8.36 12.25
N ARG A 115 16.89 9.27 13.23
CA ARG A 115 17.82 9.19 14.36
C ARG A 115 17.16 8.54 15.57
N LEU A 116 17.88 7.63 16.21
CA LEU A 116 17.46 6.98 17.45
C LEU A 116 17.40 7.97 18.62
N SER A 117 18.28 8.98 18.63
CA SER A 117 18.23 10.07 19.60
C SER A 117 16.89 10.80 19.59
N ALA A 118 16.33 11.08 18.40
CA ALA A 118 15.02 11.71 18.27
C ALA A 118 13.87 10.81 18.77
N GLN A 119 13.97 9.48 18.58
CA GLN A 119 13.02 8.49 19.11
C GLN A 119 13.00 8.46 20.63
N ARG A 120 14.18 8.45 21.25
CA ARG A 120 14.34 8.54 22.70
C ARG A 120 13.85 9.90 23.23
N GLU A 121 14.11 10.97 22.50
CA GLU A 121 13.67 12.32 22.87
C GLU A 121 12.15 12.44 22.86
N ALA A 122 11.47 11.99 21.80
CA ALA A 122 10.01 11.97 21.72
C ALA A 122 9.40 11.13 22.86
N LYS A 123 9.97 9.94 23.15
CA LYS A 123 9.58 9.14 24.31
C LYS A 123 9.74 9.90 25.62
N LYS A 124 10.87 10.59 25.81
CA LYS A 124 11.15 11.33 27.06
C LYS A 124 10.19 12.51 27.23
N LYS A 125 9.91 13.25 26.16
CA LYS A 125 9.06 14.44 26.18
C LYS A 125 7.57 14.14 26.13
N GLN A 126 7.20 12.94 25.65
CA GLN A 126 5.81 12.59 25.33
C GLN A 126 5.14 13.61 24.40
N LEU A 127 5.93 14.20 23.50
CA LEU A 127 5.48 15.15 22.48
C LEU A 127 6.13 14.85 21.13
N PRO A 128 5.51 15.23 20.00
CA PRO A 128 6.12 15.12 18.69
C PRO A 128 7.46 15.87 18.60
N VAL A 129 8.47 15.22 18.02
CA VAL A 129 9.80 15.78 17.79
C VAL A 129 10.11 15.77 16.30
N ARG A 130 10.48 16.93 15.75
CA ARG A 130 10.98 17.05 14.38
C ARG A 130 12.45 16.66 14.34
N CYS A 131 12.78 15.66 13.53
CA CYS A 131 14.16 15.23 13.29
C CYS A 131 14.59 15.64 11.88
N ASN A 132 15.51 16.60 11.78
CA ASN A 132 16.13 16.97 10.50
C ASN A 132 17.16 15.91 10.09
N LEU A 133 17.15 15.55 8.81
CA LEU A 133 18.03 14.57 8.21
C LEU A 133 19.17 15.28 7.45
N THR A 134 20.27 14.55 7.24
CA THR A 134 21.48 15.11 6.60
C THR A 134 21.29 15.46 5.13
N ASN A 135 20.24 14.96 4.49
CA ASN A 135 19.87 15.27 3.11
C ASN A 135 18.96 16.50 2.99
N GLY A 136 18.76 17.27 4.08
CA GLY A 136 17.88 18.43 4.10
C GLY A 136 16.38 18.11 4.28
N GLU A 137 16.01 16.83 4.29
CA GLU A 137 14.65 16.41 4.63
C GLU A 137 14.42 16.40 6.15
N PHE A 138 13.19 16.15 6.57
CA PHE A 138 12.86 15.92 7.98
C PHE A 138 11.81 14.84 8.14
N VAL A 139 11.71 14.31 9.35
CA VAL A 139 10.67 13.38 9.78
C VAL A 139 10.07 13.86 11.10
N TRP A 140 8.84 13.46 11.37
CA TRP A 140 8.23 13.64 12.68
C TRP A 140 8.29 12.33 13.47
N VAL A 141 8.76 12.42 14.70
CA VAL A 141 8.78 11.33 15.65
C VAL A 141 7.69 11.58 16.67
N VAL A 142 6.67 10.74 16.65
CA VAL A 142 5.40 10.96 17.33
C VAL A 142 5.22 9.90 18.42
N PRO A 143 5.08 10.28 19.69
CA PRO A 143 4.69 9.35 20.74
C PRO A 143 3.39 8.65 20.37
N MET A 144 3.31 7.35 20.66
CA MET A 144 2.12 6.56 20.35
C MET A 144 0.84 7.13 20.98
N THR A 145 0.95 7.68 22.19
CA THR A 145 -0.12 8.38 22.91
C THR A 145 -0.63 9.64 22.19
N PHE A 146 0.16 10.22 21.30
CA PHE A 146 -0.17 11.44 20.56
C PHE A 146 -0.57 11.15 19.09
N ILE A 147 -0.59 9.89 18.65
CA ILE A 147 -0.73 9.58 17.22
C ILE A 147 -2.08 9.99 16.64
N ALA A 148 -3.16 9.89 17.40
CA ALA A 148 -4.49 10.29 16.96
C ALA A 148 -4.56 11.80 16.72
N GLU A 149 -4.10 12.60 17.70
CA GLU A 149 -4.02 14.06 17.58
C GLU A 149 -3.10 14.50 16.44
N PHE A 150 -1.94 13.83 16.29
CA PHE A 150 -1.04 14.10 15.17
C PHE A 150 -1.71 13.87 13.81
N LEU A 151 -2.48 12.79 13.64
CA LEU A 151 -3.19 12.50 12.39
C LEU A 151 -4.36 13.47 12.17
N MET A 152 -5.04 13.91 13.23
CA MET A 152 -6.10 14.91 13.14
C MET A 152 -5.61 16.28 12.68
N TYR A 153 -4.36 16.64 12.99
CA TYR A 153 -3.76 17.94 12.66
C TYR A 153 -2.55 17.80 11.74
N ILE A 154 -2.52 16.76 10.91
CA ILE A 154 -1.33 16.41 10.10
C ILE A 154 -0.88 17.55 9.17
N GLU A 155 -1.81 18.39 8.73
CA GLU A 155 -1.55 19.59 7.91
C GLU A 155 -0.65 20.63 8.62
N ASP A 156 -0.65 20.67 9.96
CA ASP A 156 0.23 21.54 10.74
C ASP A 156 1.69 21.03 10.75
N TYR A 157 1.88 19.74 10.47
CA TYR A 157 3.17 19.05 10.51
C TYR A 157 3.79 18.87 9.13
N PHE A 158 2.96 18.77 8.08
CA PHE A 158 3.38 18.57 6.70
C PHE A 158 2.55 19.39 5.72
N VAL A 159 3.20 19.91 4.68
CA VAL A 159 2.50 20.44 3.51
C VAL A 159 1.96 19.25 2.72
N LEU A 160 0.64 19.13 2.64
CA LEU A 160 -0.08 18.10 1.89
C LEU A 160 -0.51 18.62 0.50
N PRO A 161 -0.91 17.73 -0.42
CA PRO A 161 -1.59 18.11 -1.68
C PRO A 161 -2.87 18.92 -1.44
N ASP A 162 -3.55 19.30 -2.52
CA ASP A 162 -4.82 20.00 -2.43
C ASP A 162 -5.83 19.17 -1.63
N ALA A 163 -6.60 19.83 -0.76
CA ALA A 163 -7.59 19.19 0.09
C ALA A 163 -8.63 18.40 -0.72
N CYS A 164 -8.97 18.84 -1.95
CA CYS A 164 -9.89 18.11 -2.82
C CYS A 164 -9.37 16.72 -3.25
N ASP A 165 -8.07 16.45 -3.14
CA ASP A 165 -7.47 15.17 -3.52
C ASP A 165 -7.58 14.09 -2.44
N TYR A 166 -7.96 14.48 -1.22
CA TYR A 166 -7.98 13.55 -0.08
C TYR A 166 -9.08 13.80 0.95
N LYS A 167 -9.90 14.84 0.78
CA LYS A 167 -11.11 15.03 1.57
C LYS A 167 -12.34 14.46 0.86
N ILE A 168 -13.21 13.81 1.61
CA ILE A 168 -14.53 13.37 1.18
C ILE A 168 -15.40 14.62 1.04
N THR A 169 -16.03 14.78 -0.12
CA THR A 169 -16.88 15.95 -0.37
C THR A 169 -18.21 15.81 0.40
N GLU A 170 -18.74 16.92 0.91
CA GLU A 170 -20.05 16.91 1.55
C GLU A 170 -21.14 16.40 0.59
N GLY A 171 -21.91 15.40 1.03
CA GLY A 171 -22.94 14.74 0.22
C GLY A 171 -22.43 13.63 -0.69
N GLU A 172 -21.13 13.38 -0.75
CA GLU A 172 -20.54 12.25 -1.47
C GLU A 172 -20.70 10.95 -0.67
N VAL A 173 -21.16 9.89 -1.33
CA VAL A 173 -21.19 8.55 -0.74
C VAL A 173 -19.82 7.92 -0.90
N TYR A 174 -18.98 8.04 0.13
CA TYR A 174 -17.66 7.43 0.15
C TYR A 174 -17.69 6.01 0.74
N SER A 175 -17.10 5.05 0.03
CA SER A 175 -16.98 3.65 0.46
C SER A 175 -15.51 3.25 0.55
N ILE A 176 -15.00 3.17 1.79
CA ILE A 176 -13.62 2.73 2.04
C ILE A 176 -13.36 1.30 1.53
N VAL A 177 -14.40 0.46 1.48
CA VAL A 177 -14.31 -0.92 1.03
C VAL A 177 -14.07 -0.98 -0.48
N ASP A 178 -14.88 -0.25 -1.25
CA ASP A 178 -14.76 -0.23 -2.71
C ASP A 178 -13.42 0.37 -3.13
N GLU A 179 -13.00 1.45 -2.45
CA GLU A 179 -11.73 2.06 -2.76
C GLU A 179 -10.53 1.19 -2.37
N CYS A 180 -10.62 0.45 -1.26
CA CYS A 180 -9.60 -0.54 -0.91
C CYS A 180 -9.49 -1.63 -1.99
N GLN A 181 -10.63 -2.10 -2.52
CA GLN A 181 -10.65 -3.07 -3.60
C GLN A 181 -9.98 -2.51 -4.85
N GLU A 182 -10.27 -1.27 -5.23
CA GLU A 182 -9.65 -0.63 -6.39
C GLU A 182 -8.15 -0.38 -6.20
N LEU A 183 -7.75 0.28 -5.10
CA LEU A 183 -6.39 0.71 -4.86
C LEU A 183 -5.43 -0.46 -4.60
N PHE A 184 -5.90 -1.50 -3.92
CA PHE A 184 -5.10 -2.68 -3.56
C PHE A 184 -5.39 -3.88 -4.45
N SER A 185 -6.29 -3.77 -5.44
CA SER A 185 -6.36 -4.78 -6.48
C SER A 185 -4.98 -4.91 -7.11
N VAL A 186 -4.46 -6.12 -7.09
CA VAL A 186 -3.31 -6.45 -7.91
C VAL A 186 -3.83 -6.37 -9.34
N ASP A 187 -3.31 -5.44 -10.13
CA ASP A 187 -3.38 -5.58 -11.58
C ASP A 187 -2.55 -6.83 -11.87
N VAL A 188 -3.19 -8.00 -11.80
CA VAL A 188 -2.54 -9.22 -12.20
C VAL A 188 -2.57 -9.16 -13.72
N ASN A 189 -1.64 -8.35 -14.24
CA ASN A 189 -1.51 -8.16 -15.66
C ASN A 189 -1.15 -9.51 -16.23
N ASP A 190 -1.91 -9.88 -17.24
CA ASP A 190 -1.61 -11.04 -18.04
C ASP A 190 -0.20 -10.85 -18.61
N VAL A 191 0.56 -11.93 -18.64
CA VAL A 191 1.94 -11.85 -19.12
C VAL A 191 1.85 -11.66 -20.63
N ILE A 192 2.41 -10.56 -21.12
CA ILE A 192 2.48 -10.23 -22.54
C ILE A 192 3.94 -10.33 -22.97
N ASP A 193 4.20 -11.03 -24.08
CA ASP A 193 5.56 -11.12 -24.63
C ASP A 193 5.95 -9.88 -25.46
N GLU A 194 7.20 -9.82 -25.91
CA GLU A 194 7.72 -8.69 -26.69
C GLU A 194 7.01 -8.49 -28.04
N SER A 195 6.27 -9.50 -28.54
CA SER A 195 5.46 -9.42 -29.76
C SER A 195 4.04 -8.93 -29.50
N GLY A 196 3.68 -8.67 -28.24
CA GLY A 196 2.36 -8.22 -27.82
C GLY A 196 1.36 -9.34 -27.57
N LYS A 197 1.78 -10.62 -27.61
CA LYS A 197 0.91 -11.78 -27.39
C LYS A 197 0.72 -12.09 -25.92
N VAL A 198 -0.47 -12.59 -25.57
CA VAL A 198 -0.77 -13.05 -24.22
C VAL A 198 -0.16 -14.45 -24.02
N VAL A 199 0.72 -14.60 -23.04
CA VAL A 199 1.40 -15.86 -22.73
C VAL A 199 1.01 -16.46 -21.39
N ALA A 200 0.38 -15.69 -20.50
CA ALA A 200 -0.28 -16.24 -19.30
C ALA A 200 -1.41 -15.33 -18.82
N ILE A 201 -2.58 -15.90 -18.57
CA ILE A 201 -3.72 -15.17 -17.99
C ILE A 201 -3.60 -15.28 -16.47
N LYS A 202 -3.51 -14.14 -15.80
CA LYS A 202 -3.38 -14.08 -14.34
C LYS A 202 -4.45 -13.22 -13.70
N ASN A 203 -5.18 -12.43 -14.48
CA ASN A 203 -6.23 -11.57 -13.98
C ASN A 203 -7.37 -12.39 -13.30
N PRO A 204 -7.60 -12.24 -11.98
CA PRO A 204 -8.57 -13.05 -11.25
C PRO A 204 -10.01 -12.87 -11.75
N ALA A 205 -10.36 -11.70 -12.29
CA ALA A 205 -11.68 -11.46 -12.85
C ALA A 205 -11.90 -12.29 -14.14
N ILE A 206 -10.89 -12.30 -15.03
CA ILE A 206 -10.92 -13.11 -16.26
C ILE A 206 -10.96 -14.60 -15.90
N LEU A 207 -10.11 -15.04 -14.95
CA LEU A 207 -10.09 -16.43 -14.49
C LEU A 207 -11.45 -16.87 -13.90
N LYS A 208 -12.11 -16.00 -13.13
CA LYS A 208 -13.45 -16.27 -12.60
C LYS A 208 -14.50 -16.40 -13.71
N GLU A 209 -14.51 -15.49 -14.69
CA GLU A 209 -15.44 -15.57 -15.82
C GLU A 209 -15.17 -16.80 -16.70
N LEU A 210 -13.91 -17.16 -16.93
CA LEU A 210 -13.52 -18.38 -17.64
C LEU A 210 -14.04 -19.63 -16.94
N LYS A 211 -13.93 -19.70 -15.60
CA LYS A 211 -14.47 -20.81 -14.81
C LYS A 211 -15.99 -20.93 -14.96
N VAL A 212 -16.71 -19.81 -14.89
CA VAL A 212 -18.17 -19.77 -15.11
C VAL A 212 -18.54 -20.19 -16.53
N ALA A 213 -17.83 -19.67 -17.54
CA ALA A 213 -18.04 -20.00 -18.94
C ALA A 213 -17.83 -21.50 -19.20
N ARG A 214 -16.78 -22.09 -18.62
CA ARG A 214 -16.53 -23.53 -18.69
C ARG A 214 -17.63 -24.35 -18.04
N SER A 215 -18.03 -23.99 -16.81
CA SER A 215 -19.12 -24.67 -16.10
C SER A 215 -20.47 -24.56 -16.80
N SER A 216 -20.65 -23.60 -17.72
CA SER A 216 -21.88 -23.45 -18.49
C SER A 216 -22.10 -24.55 -19.54
N GLY A 217 -21.05 -25.28 -19.93
CA GLY A 217 -21.11 -26.34 -20.94
C GLY A 217 -21.42 -25.86 -22.37
N LYS A 218 -21.54 -24.53 -22.58
CA LYS A 218 -21.78 -23.96 -23.91
C LYS A 218 -20.52 -24.04 -24.77
N PRO A 219 -20.63 -24.49 -26.04
CA PRO A 219 -19.51 -24.44 -26.97
C PRO A 219 -18.95 -23.03 -27.08
N PHE A 220 -17.61 -22.91 -27.07
CA PHE A 220 -16.86 -21.66 -27.25
C PHE A 220 -17.04 -20.57 -26.19
N ALA A 221 -17.79 -20.79 -25.10
CA ALA A 221 -18.02 -19.77 -24.08
C ALA A 221 -16.74 -19.18 -23.46
N GLU A 222 -15.69 -19.99 -23.32
CA GLU A 222 -14.38 -19.52 -22.84
C GLU A 222 -13.70 -18.58 -23.85
N TYR A 223 -13.87 -18.82 -25.15
CA TYR A 223 -13.34 -17.95 -26.20
C TYR A 223 -14.09 -16.62 -26.24
N ASP A 224 -15.40 -16.61 -25.98
CA ASP A 224 -16.17 -15.37 -25.87
C ASP A 224 -15.63 -14.47 -24.75
N VAL A 225 -15.27 -15.07 -23.60
CA VAL A 225 -14.61 -14.35 -22.50
C VAL A 225 -13.24 -13.83 -22.94
N LEU A 226 -12.39 -14.65 -23.57
CA LEU A 226 -11.09 -14.19 -24.07
C LEU A 226 -11.24 -13.02 -25.06
N TYR A 227 -12.19 -13.10 -25.98
CA TYR A 227 -12.42 -12.09 -27.01
C TYR A 227 -13.08 -10.81 -26.49
N LYS A 228 -13.77 -10.88 -25.35
CA LYS A 228 -14.24 -9.70 -24.61
C LYS A 228 -13.08 -8.93 -23.97
N TYR A 229 -12.09 -9.63 -23.41
CA TYR A 229 -10.99 -9.00 -22.66
C TYR A 229 -9.74 -8.68 -23.49
N TYR A 230 -9.50 -9.41 -24.58
CA TYR A 230 -8.32 -9.27 -25.43
C TYR A 230 -8.69 -8.98 -26.90
N GLU A 231 -9.67 -8.09 -27.10
CA GLU A 231 -10.15 -7.75 -28.43
C GLU A 231 -9.04 -7.26 -29.36
N ASP A 232 -8.14 -6.42 -28.83
CA ASP A 232 -6.99 -5.88 -29.55
C ASP A 232 -5.93 -6.96 -29.87
N LYS A 233 -6.00 -8.14 -29.23
CA LYS A 233 -5.08 -9.26 -29.45
C LYS A 233 -5.60 -10.29 -30.45
N LYS A 234 -6.86 -10.18 -30.89
CA LYS A 234 -7.50 -11.13 -31.85
C LYS A 234 -6.70 -11.29 -33.15
N SER A 235 -6.13 -10.19 -33.64
CA SER A 235 -5.40 -10.14 -34.92
C SER A 235 -3.99 -10.72 -34.84
N ILE A 236 -3.41 -10.84 -33.64
CA ILE A 236 -2.02 -11.29 -33.43
C ILE A 236 -1.93 -12.68 -32.79
N MET A 237 -2.98 -13.13 -32.12
CA MET A 237 -3.05 -14.45 -31.48
C MET A 237 -3.73 -15.48 -32.38
N ARG A 238 -3.12 -16.66 -32.53
CA ARG A 238 -3.74 -17.79 -33.23
C ARG A 238 -4.69 -18.56 -32.32
N LEU A 239 -5.70 -19.22 -32.90
CA LEU A 239 -6.64 -20.05 -32.14
C LEU A 239 -5.93 -21.13 -31.30
N SER A 240 -4.85 -21.71 -31.81
CA SER A 240 -4.02 -22.67 -31.07
C SER A 240 -3.34 -22.07 -29.83
N GLU A 241 -2.98 -20.79 -29.88
CA GLU A 241 -2.33 -20.09 -28.77
C GLU A 241 -3.36 -19.76 -27.67
N TRP A 242 -4.58 -19.39 -28.06
CA TRP A 242 -5.72 -19.29 -27.13
C TRP A 242 -6.04 -20.62 -26.44
N ALA A 243 -6.07 -21.73 -27.21
CA ALA A 243 -6.30 -23.06 -26.65
C ALA A 243 -5.21 -23.48 -25.65
N GLN A 244 -3.95 -23.13 -25.91
CA GLN A 244 -2.85 -23.40 -24.98
C GLN A 244 -3.01 -22.63 -23.66
N LEU A 245 -3.43 -21.37 -23.71
CA LEU A 245 -3.70 -20.57 -22.51
C LEU A 245 -4.81 -21.20 -21.66
N LEU A 246 -5.92 -21.60 -22.28
CA LEU A 246 -7.03 -22.25 -21.58
C LEU A 246 -6.58 -23.57 -20.93
N ASN A 247 -5.81 -24.40 -21.64
CA ASN A 247 -5.29 -25.65 -21.09
C ASN A 247 -4.33 -25.42 -19.91
N ALA A 248 -3.46 -24.41 -19.98
CA ALA A 248 -2.52 -24.09 -18.91
C ALA A 248 -3.23 -23.63 -17.62
N ILE A 249 -4.36 -22.93 -17.74
CA ILE A 249 -5.20 -22.56 -16.59
C ILE A 249 -5.76 -23.82 -15.91
N ASN A 250 -6.18 -24.81 -16.70
CA ASN A 250 -6.78 -26.05 -16.18
C ASN A 250 -5.78 -26.86 -15.35
N THR A 251 -4.56 -27.01 -15.86
CA THR A 251 -3.51 -27.77 -15.18
C THR A 251 -3.13 -27.14 -13.84
N ASN A 252 -3.27 -25.82 -13.69
CA ASN A 252 -3.02 -25.16 -12.41
C ASN A 252 -4.18 -25.37 -11.41
N ASP A 253 -5.43 -25.37 -11.88
CA ASP A 253 -6.61 -25.61 -11.03
C ASP A 253 -6.64 -27.05 -10.46
N GLU A 254 -6.17 -28.05 -11.22
CA GLU A 254 -6.10 -29.46 -10.79
C GLU A 254 -5.00 -29.74 -9.76
N ASN A 255 -3.94 -28.92 -9.72
CA ASN A 255 -2.82 -29.08 -8.78
C ASN A 255 -3.04 -28.36 -7.44
N GLU A 256 -4.07 -27.51 -7.32
CA GLU A 256 -4.46 -26.80 -6.09
C GLU A 256 -5.71 -27.39 -5.41
N SER A 257 -6.28 -28.48 -5.96
CA SER A 257 -7.43 -29.24 -5.42
C SER A 257 -6.98 -30.48 -4.64
#